data_AF-A0A956PJM1-F1
#
_entry.id   AF-A0A956PJM1-F1
#
_cell.length_a   1.000
_cell.length_b   1.000
_cell.length_c   1.000
_cell.angle_alpha   90.00
_cell.angle_beta   90.00
_cell.angle_gamma   90.00
#
_symmetry.space_group_name_H-M   'P 1'
#
loop_
_entity.id
_entity.type
_entity.pdbx_description
1 polymer ?
#
loop_
_entity_poly.entity_id
_entity_poly.type
_entity_poly.pdbx_seq_one_letter_code
_entity_poly.pdbx_strand_id
1 'polypeptide(L)'
;MRLLKAPVFLIWLLLLGSLSAQPLEMKFSLTVTTTQEEGEDEVTQQSLVVLLNEEALDYRVDGSRRFLDFKTKRECQENDDGVREVSLYADVGFRIMELPNRLMLSQALSAAGMEVPPSVMQGPVMAEHLFSLDAPKNEDEPTKESGRWNYGENLLFEASPKGEALSMEQSKAFVRFLRYYGGGHPLILDDLEKTAIVPEKFSLVIYNMARSRRIDFTLESVKQLETKPQPPSGERAPAEGKFEPLIFATSQLPSNEVEELERSAARSQRERRTRRGSPELSSL
;
A
#
# COMPACT_ATOMS: atom_id res chain seq x y z
N MET A 1 -63.18 -20.84 -22.33
CA MET A 1 -62.32 -19.63 -22.39
C MET A 1 -61.76 -19.36 -21.01
N ARG A 2 -60.49 -19.71 -20.75
CA ARG A 2 -59.78 -19.41 -19.49
C ARG A 2 -58.89 -18.19 -19.74
N LEU A 3 -59.22 -17.04 -19.13
CA LEU A 3 -58.35 -15.87 -19.12
C LEU A 3 -57.13 -16.17 -18.23
N LEU A 4 -55.95 -16.25 -18.81
CA LEU A 4 -54.69 -16.21 -18.06
C LEU A 4 -54.49 -14.79 -17.52
N LYS A 5 -54.46 -14.66 -16.19
CA LYS A 5 -53.97 -13.48 -15.48
C LYS A 5 -52.45 -13.55 -15.39
N ALA A 6 -51.76 -12.83 -16.26
CA ALA A 6 -50.41 -12.32 -16.01
C ALA A 6 -50.36 -10.94 -16.69
N PRO A 7 -50.03 -9.87 -15.96
CA PRO A 7 -48.62 -9.56 -15.72
C PRO A 7 -48.39 -8.74 -14.43
N VAL A 8 -47.99 -9.37 -13.34
CA VAL A 8 -47.40 -8.65 -12.18
C VAL A 8 -45.92 -9.01 -12.01
N PHE A 9 -45.47 -10.11 -12.62
CA PHE A 9 -44.10 -10.60 -12.52
C PHE A 9 -43.07 -9.75 -13.30
N LEU A 10 -43.48 -9.04 -14.36
CA LEU A 10 -42.56 -8.26 -15.19
C LEU A 10 -42.10 -6.95 -14.53
N ILE A 11 -42.88 -6.41 -13.57
CA ILE A 11 -42.54 -5.16 -12.88
C ILE A 11 -41.47 -5.39 -11.81
N TRP A 12 -41.43 -6.57 -11.19
CA TRP A 12 -40.38 -6.93 -10.23
C TRP A 12 -39.02 -7.21 -10.90
N LEU A 13 -39.00 -7.62 -12.17
CA LEU A 13 -37.74 -7.85 -12.90
C LEU A 13 -37.07 -6.55 -13.39
N LEU A 14 -37.83 -5.46 -13.52
CA LEU A 14 -37.32 -4.15 -13.97
C LEU A 14 -36.81 -3.25 -12.82
N LEU A 15 -37.05 -3.63 -11.57
CA LEU A 15 -36.49 -2.99 -10.36
C LEU A 15 -35.17 -3.63 -9.89
N LEU A 16 -34.65 -4.60 -10.63
CA LEU A 16 -33.23 -5.02 -10.60
C LEU A 16 -32.35 -4.09 -11.46
N GLY A 17 -32.80 -2.85 -11.70
CA GLY A 17 -31.92 -1.79 -12.13
C GLY A 17 -30.77 -1.71 -11.15
N SER A 18 -29.56 -1.91 -11.64
CA SER A 18 -28.32 -2.01 -10.88
C SER A 18 -28.25 -0.89 -9.85
N LEU A 19 -28.58 -1.18 -8.58
CA LEU A 19 -28.21 -0.31 -7.48
C LEU A 19 -26.67 -0.39 -7.40
N SER A 20 -25.99 0.39 -8.22
CA SER A 20 -24.59 0.72 -7.99
C SER A 20 -24.55 1.27 -6.57
N ALA A 21 -23.73 0.68 -5.71
CA ALA A 21 -23.51 1.22 -4.38
C ALA A 21 -23.14 2.71 -4.52
N GLN A 22 -23.85 3.56 -3.77
CA GLN A 22 -23.54 4.99 -3.74
C GLN A 22 -22.09 5.15 -3.24
N PRO A 23 -21.33 6.11 -3.80
CA PRO A 23 -19.99 6.40 -3.31
C PRO A 23 -20.01 6.67 -1.80
N LEU A 24 -18.99 6.19 -1.10
CA LEU A 24 -18.87 6.33 0.34
C LEU A 24 -17.63 7.17 0.67
N GLU A 25 -17.83 8.32 1.30
CA GLU A 25 -16.74 9.12 1.87
C GLU A 25 -16.44 8.63 3.29
N MET A 26 -15.16 8.43 3.59
CA MET A 26 -14.64 8.16 4.91
C MET A 26 -13.56 9.18 5.24
N LYS A 27 -13.56 9.64 6.49
CA LYS A 27 -12.51 10.52 7.01
C LYS A 27 -11.78 9.82 8.15
N PHE A 28 -10.45 9.90 8.12
CA PHE A 28 -9.59 9.35 9.14
C PHE A 28 -8.61 10.40 9.64
N SER A 29 -8.35 10.38 10.94
CA SER A 29 -7.10 10.89 11.50
C SER A 29 -6.07 9.77 11.51
N LEU A 30 -4.87 10.09 11.02
CA LEU A 30 -3.75 9.16 10.99
C LEU A 30 -2.68 9.58 11.99
N THR A 31 -2.14 8.59 12.70
CA THR A 31 -0.83 8.71 13.34
C THR A 31 0.11 7.76 12.62
N VAL A 32 1.19 8.32 12.07
CA VAL A 32 2.21 7.55 11.37
C VAL A 32 3.46 7.55 12.21
N THR A 33 3.88 6.37 12.65
CA THR A 33 5.16 6.16 13.31
C THR A 33 6.11 5.47 12.34
N THR A 34 7.23 6.11 12.04
CA THR A 34 8.31 5.54 11.23
C THR A 34 9.49 5.24 12.12
N THR A 35 9.83 3.95 12.22
CA THR A 35 10.98 3.46 12.98
C THR A 35 12.10 3.12 12.01
N GLN A 36 13.31 3.57 12.31
CA GLN A 36 14.52 3.26 11.55
C GLN A 36 15.43 2.37 12.41
N GLU A 37 16.27 1.53 11.78
CA GLU A 37 17.24 0.71 12.54
C GLU A 37 18.21 1.55 13.37
N GLU A 38 18.56 2.74 12.87
CA GLU A 38 19.37 3.74 13.56
C GLU A 38 18.62 5.08 13.56
N GLY A 39 18.32 5.60 14.75
CA GLY A 39 17.66 6.91 14.90
C GLY A 39 16.53 6.92 15.92
N GLU A 40 15.90 8.08 16.08
CA GLU A 40 14.67 8.23 16.85
C GLU A 40 13.45 7.96 15.96
N ASP A 41 12.38 7.47 16.57
CA ASP A 41 11.11 7.29 15.86
C ASP A 41 10.55 8.65 15.41
N GLU A 42 10.18 8.73 14.14
CA GLU A 42 9.48 9.89 13.61
C GLU A 42 7.98 9.66 13.71
N VAL A 43 7.27 10.58 14.38
CA VAL A 43 5.81 10.53 14.51
C VAL A 43 5.18 11.72 13.82
N THR A 44 4.31 11.45 12.84
CA THR A 44 3.55 12.48 12.12
C THR A 44 2.05 12.24 12.25
N GLN A 45 1.28 13.34 12.23
CA GLN A 45 -0.17 13.32 12.24
C GLN A 45 -0.69 13.84 10.90
N GLN A 46 -1.65 13.14 10.31
CA GLN A 46 -2.17 13.46 8.99
C GLN A 46 -3.69 13.33 8.97
N SER A 47 -4.35 14.02 8.04
CA SER A 47 -5.77 13.81 7.76
C SER A 47 -5.93 13.10 6.42
N LEU A 48 -6.71 12.03 6.42
CA LEU A 48 -7.00 11.22 5.25
C LEU A 48 -8.49 11.27 4.94
N VAL A 49 -8.84 11.61 3.70
CA VAL A 49 -10.20 11.47 3.17
C VAL A 49 -10.17 10.42 2.07
N VAL A 50 -11.06 9.43 2.13
CA VAL A 50 -11.17 8.33 1.15
C VAL A 50 -12.58 8.32 0.59
N LEU A 51 -12.72 8.30 -0.73
CA LEU A 51 -13.98 8.08 -1.42
C LEU A 51 -13.94 6.72 -2.10
N LEU A 52 -14.75 5.81 -1.59
CA LEU A 52 -14.92 4.46 -2.13
C LEU A 52 -15.96 4.46 -3.24
N ASN A 53 -15.58 3.96 -4.40
CA ASN A 53 -16.48 3.67 -5.50
C ASN A 53 -16.07 2.35 -6.18
N GLU A 54 -17.01 1.70 -6.87
CA GLU A 54 -16.73 0.45 -7.58
C GLU A 54 -15.72 0.65 -8.73
N GLU A 55 -15.86 1.77 -9.46
CA GLU A 55 -15.11 2.08 -10.67
C GLU A 55 -13.87 2.94 -10.42
N ALA A 56 -13.80 3.59 -9.25
CA ALA A 56 -12.70 4.48 -8.89
C ALA A 56 -12.37 4.45 -7.40
N LEU A 57 -11.13 4.80 -7.06
CA LEU A 57 -10.69 5.06 -5.70
C LEU A 57 -10.08 6.47 -5.67
N ASP A 58 -10.57 7.33 -4.79
CA ASP A 58 -10.03 8.68 -4.61
C ASP A 58 -9.65 8.85 -3.14
N TYR A 59 -8.43 9.31 -2.87
CA TYR A 59 -8.04 9.67 -1.52
C TYR A 59 -7.13 10.87 -1.47
N ARG A 60 -7.20 11.59 -0.34
CA ARG A 60 -6.46 12.83 -0.10
C ARG A 60 -5.73 12.75 1.23
N VAL A 61 -4.45 13.06 1.24
CA VAL A 61 -3.60 13.14 2.43
C VAL A 61 -2.80 14.43 2.34
N ASP A 62 -2.90 15.27 3.37
CA ASP A 62 -2.11 16.50 3.52
C ASP A 62 -2.05 17.37 2.25
N GLY A 63 -3.19 17.54 1.58
CA GLY A 63 -3.32 18.34 0.36
C GLY A 63 -2.97 17.61 -0.94
N SER A 64 -2.28 16.47 -0.88
CA SER A 64 -2.05 15.60 -2.04
C SER A 64 -3.24 14.70 -2.30
N ARG A 65 -3.64 14.55 -3.56
CA ARG A 65 -4.78 13.73 -3.98
C ARG A 65 -4.33 12.64 -4.95
N ARG A 66 -4.85 11.43 -4.77
CA ARG A 66 -4.64 10.30 -5.69
C ARG A 66 -5.99 9.77 -6.11
N PHE A 67 -6.19 9.68 -7.42
CA PHE A 67 -7.41 9.20 -8.06
C PHE A 67 -7.07 8.04 -8.99
N LEU A 68 -7.54 6.85 -8.66
CA LEU A 68 -7.33 5.63 -9.43
C LEU A 68 -8.62 5.32 -10.19
N ASP A 69 -8.55 5.38 -11.52
CA ASP A 69 -9.62 5.02 -12.43
C ASP A 69 -9.43 3.57 -12.92
N PHE A 70 -10.24 2.65 -12.40
CA PHE A 70 -10.15 1.24 -12.75
C PHE A 70 -10.75 0.93 -14.12
N LYS A 71 -11.54 1.82 -14.70
CA LYS A 71 -12.09 1.65 -16.05
C LYS A 71 -11.04 1.98 -17.10
N THR A 72 -10.37 3.13 -16.95
CA THR A 72 -9.34 3.58 -17.90
C THR A 72 -7.94 3.05 -17.59
N LYS A 73 -7.75 2.43 -16.41
CA LYS A 73 -6.47 1.92 -15.93
C LYS A 73 -5.43 3.03 -15.73
N ARG A 74 -5.88 4.17 -15.22
CA ARG A 74 -5.07 5.39 -15.01
C ARG A 74 -5.09 5.80 -13.55
N GLU A 75 -3.99 6.36 -13.10
CA GLU A 75 -3.87 7.02 -11.81
C GLU A 75 -3.53 8.48 -12.06
N CYS A 76 -4.33 9.38 -11.49
CA CYS A 76 -4.02 10.79 -11.43
C CYS A 76 -3.51 11.14 -10.03
N GLN A 77 -2.36 11.79 -9.97
CA GLN A 77 -1.79 12.35 -8.75
C GLN A 77 -1.83 13.86 -8.87
N GLU A 78 -2.46 14.54 -7.92
CA GLU A 78 -2.56 15.99 -7.86
C GLU A 78 -1.86 16.48 -6.60
N ASN A 79 -0.92 17.40 -6.78
CA ASN A 79 -0.18 18.08 -5.72
C ASN A 79 0.11 19.53 -6.14
N ASP A 80 0.94 20.24 -5.36
CA ASP A 80 1.30 21.64 -5.64
C ASP A 80 2.00 21.83 -6.99
N ASP A 81 2.65 20.79 -7.54
CA ASP A 81 3.32 20.84 -8.85
C ASP A 81 2.34 20.62 -10.02
N GLY A 82 1.08 20.29 -9.74
CA GLY A 82 0.02 20.04 -10.73
C GLY A 82 -0.44 18.59 -10.78
N VAL A 83 -1.04 18.19 -11.91
CA VAL A 83 -1.60 16.85 -12.11
C VAL A 83 -0.68 15.99 -12.95
N ARG A 84 -0.29 14.82 -12.43
CA ARG A 84 0.41 13.77 -13.15
C ARG A 84 -0.52 12.61 -13.41
N GLU A 85 -0.39 11.99 -14.58
CA GLU A 85 -1.20 10.85 -14.97
C GLU A 85 -0.31 9.68 -15.36
N VAL A 86 -0.39 8.59 -14.61
CA VAL A 86 0.38 7.37 -14.83
C VAL A 86 -0.55 6.18 -15.09
N SER A 87 0.00 5.10 -15.65
CA SER A 87 -0.79 3.87 -15.82
C SER A 87 -0.89 3.14 -14.48
N LEU A 88 -2.09 2.63 -14.15
CA LEU A 88 -2.25 1.72 -13.01
C LEU A 88 -1.43 0.43 -13.17
N TYR A 89 -1.09 0.05 -14.40
CA TYR A 89 -0.22 -1.10 -14.65
C TYR A 89 1.23 -0.87 -14.19
N ALA A 90 1.66 0.38 -13.98
CA ALA A 90 3.00 0.66 -13.47
C ALA A 90 3.19 0.14 -12.04
N ASP A 91 2.23 0.41 -11.14
CA ASP A 91 2.25 -0.09 -9.76
C ASP A 91 2.11 -1.61 -9.70
N VAL A 92 1.11 -2.16 -10.40
CA VAL A 92 0.87 -3.60 -10.46
C VAL A 92 2.06 -4.34 -11.06
N GLY A 93 2.62 -3.82 -12.16
CA GLY A 93 3.80 -4.37 -12.81
C GLY A 93 5.02 -4.34 -11.89
N PHE A 94 5.23 -3.25 -11.16
CA PHE A 94 6.29 -3.17 -10.16
C PHE A 94 6.14 -4.24 -9.08
N ARG A 95 4.95 -4.40 -8.47
CA ARG A 95 4.69 -5.43 -7.43
C ARG A 95 5.01 -6.83 -7.92
N ILE A 96 4.54 -7.17 -9.13
CA ILE A 96 4.73 -8.49 -9.73
C ILE A 96 6.22 -8.78 -10.00
N MET A 97 6.99 -7.77 -10.38
CA MET A 97 8.42 -7.93 -10.66
C MET A 97 9.28 -7.90 -9.39
N GLU A 98 8.88 -7.11 -8.38
CA GLU A 98 9.66 -6.92 -7.17
C GLU A 98 9.46 -8.04 -6.15
N LEU A 99 8.26 -8.62 -6.06
CA LEU A 99 8.01 -9.78 -5.18
C LEU A 99 9.03 -10.92 -5.40
N PRO A 100 9.21 -11.49 -6.60
CA PRO A 100 10.18 -12.57 -6.81
C PRO A 100 11.62 -12.12 -6.58
N ASN A 101 11.96 -10.85 -6.84
CA ASN A 101 13.27 -10.29 -6.53
C ASN A 101 13.55 -10.33 -5.02
N ARG A 102 12.57 -9.91 -4.20
CA ARG A 102 12.65 -9.93 -2.73
C ARG A 102 12.80 -11.34 -2.18
N LEU A 103 12.02 -12.28 -2.71
CA LEU A 103 12.09 -13.69 -2.31
C LEU A 103 13.46 -14.30 -2.66
N MET A 104 13.95 -14.05 -3.88
CA MET A 104 15.28 -14.52 -4.32
C MET A 104 16.39 -13.97 -3.44
N LEU A 105 16.37 -12.68 -3.13
CA LEU A 105 17.38 -12.04 -2.28
C LEU A 105 17.33 -12.59 -0.85
N SER A 106 16.13 -12.76 -0.28
CA SER A 106 15.94 -13.37 1.04
C SER A 106 16.53 -14.79 1.09
N GLN A 107 16.22 -15.63 0.10
CA GLN A 107 16.76 -16.99 -0.01
C GLN A 107 18.29 -17.00 -0.15
N ALA A 108 18.86 -16.13 -1.01
CA ALA A 108 20.29 -16.06 -1.23
C ALA A 108 21.07 -15.65 0.02
N LEU A 109 20.55 -14.68 0.79
CA LEU A 109 21.17 -14.22 2.02
C LEU A 109 21.08 -15.27 3.13
N SER A 110 19.93 -15.93 3.27
CA SER A 110 19.75 -17.07 4.17
C SER A 110 20.73 -18.20 3.85
N ALA A 111 20.88 -18.57 2.57
CA ALA A 111 21.82 -19.60 2.12
C ALA A 111 23.29 -19.21 2.37
N ALA A 112 23.60 -17.92 2.40
CA ALA A 112 24.92 -17.40 2.75
C ALA A 112 25.18 -17.36 4.28
N GLY A 113 24.21 -17.79 5.11
CA GLY A 113 24.32 -17.76 6.57
C GLY A 113 24.32 -16.35 7.16
N MET A 114 23.84 -15.36 6.41
CA MET A 114 23.69 -14.00 6.93
C MET A 114 22.41 -13.92 7.75
N GLU A 115 22.54 -13.52 9.01
CA GLU A 115 21.41 -13.06 9.80
C GLU A 115 20.95 -11.73 9.22
N VAL A 116 19.82 -11.76 8.53
CA VAL A 116 19.20 -10.55 7.98
C VAL A 116 18.10 -10.12 8.95
N PRO A 117 18.11 -8.85 9.40
CA PRO A 117 17.01 -8.34 10.20
C PRO A 117 15.66 -8.59 9.51
N PRO A 118 14.59 -8.93 10.25
CA PRO A 118 13.25 -9.14 9.68
C PRO A 118 12.72 -7.94 8.87
N SER A 119 13.17 -6.74 9.25
CA SER A 119 12.97 -5.47 8.54
C SER A 119 13.58 -5.50 7.12
N VAL A 120 14.81 -6.03 6.99
CA VAL A 120 15.66 -5.88 5.80
C VAL A 120 15.25 -6.83 4.66
N MET A 121 14.91 -8.08 4.99
CA MET A 121 14.50 -9.09 4.00
C MET A 121 13.36 -9.93 4.50
N GLN A 122 12.24 -9.71 3.86
CA GLN A 122 10.95 -10.21 4.23
C GLN A 122 10.80 -11.60 3.64
N GLY A 123 10.75 -12.62 4.49
CA GLY A 123 10.29 -13.95 4.09
C GLY A 123 8.93 -13.88 3.39
N PRO A 124 8.44 -14.98 2.79
CA PRO A 124 7.25 -14.98 1.94
C PRO A 124 6.07 -14.18 2.50
N VAL A 125 5.64 -14.43 3.73
CA VAL A 125 4.52 -13.73 4.40
C VAL A 125 4.71 -12.21 4.46
N MET A 126 5.92 -11.77 4.79
CA MET A 126 6.21 -10.34 4.90
C MET A 126 6.20 -9.68 3.51
N ALA A 127 6.76 -10.35 2.50
CA ALA A 127 6.73 -9.86 1.13
C ALA A 127 5.30 -9.83 0.57
N GLU A 128 4.49 -10.85 0.87
CA GLU A 128 3.06 -10.89 0.56
C GLU A 128 2.33 -9.70 1.21
N HIS A 129 2.66 -9.38 2.46
CA HIS A 129 2.12 -8.22 3.16
C HIS A 129 2.50 -6.90 2.49
N LEU A 130 3.78 -6.72 2.14
CA LEU A 130 4.29 -5.50 1.51
C LEU A 130 3.70 -5.26 0.11
N PHE A 131 3.58 -6.30 -0.71
CA PHE A 131 3.12 -6.17 -2.09
C PHE A 131 1.63 -6.43 -2.29
N SER A 132 0.94 -7.00 -1.29
CA SER A 132 -0.44 -7.49 -1.40
C SER A 132 -0.65 -8.50 -2.53
N LEU A 133 0.32 -9.40 -2.69
CA LEU A 133 0.32 -10.46 -3.70
C LEU A 133 0.73 -11.76 -3.03
N ASP A 134 0.14 -12.88 -3.41
CA ASP A 134 0.55 -14.19 -2.92
C ASP A 134 1.95 -14.57 -3.46
N ALA A 135 2.83 -15.07 -2.60
CA ALA A 135 4.12 -15.59 -2.99
C ALA A 135 3.96 -17.02 -3.54
N PRO A 136 4.75 -17.42 -4.54
CA PRO A 136 4.66 -18.77 -5.07
C PRO A 136 5.08 -19.79 -4.01
N LYS A 137 4.23 -20.79 -3.75
CA LYS A 137 4.51 -21.95 -2.88
C LYS A 137 4.81 -21.57 -1.42
N ASN A 138 4.22 -20.50 -0.92
CA ASN A 138 4.22 -20.21 0.51
C ASN A 138 3.08 -20.98 1.20
N GLU A 139 3.40 -21.69 2.28
CA GLU A 139 2.42 -22.35 3.15
C GLU A 139 2.30 -21.65 4.51
N ASP A 140 3.20 -20.72 4.81
CA ASP A 140 3.14 -19.93 6.04
C ASP A 140 2.06 -18.86 5.92
N GLU A 141 1.31 -18.66 6.99
CA GLU A 141 0.23 -17.68 7.07
C GLU A 141 0.36 -16.82 8.33
N PRO A 142 -0.09 -15.56 8.31
CA PRO A 142 -0.20 -14.77 9.53
C PRO A 142 -1.25 -15.36 10.47
N THR A 143 -0.94 -15.40 11.76
CA THR A 143 -1.86 -15.87 12.80
C THR A 143 -2.80 -14.75 13.23
N LYS A 144 -4.09 -15.07 13.37
CA LYS A 144 -5.11 -14.12 13.84
C LYS A 144 -5.50 -14.42 15.29
N GLU A 145 -5.35 -13.45 16.16
CA GLU A 145 -5.79 -13.51 17.56
C GLU A 145 -6.40 -12.18 17.99
N SER A 146 -7.64 -12.19 18.49
CA SER A 146 -8.30 -11.00 19.05
C SER A 146 -8.27 -9.74 18.16
N GLY A 147 -8.42 -9.90 16.85
CA GLY A 147 -8.38 -8.78 15.88
C GLY A 147 -6.97 -8.31 15.51
N ARG A 148 -5.93 -9.05 15.90
CA ARG A 148 -4.54 -8.81 15.54
C ARG A 148 -4.04 -9.92 14.63
N TRP A 149 -3.33 -9.54 13.59
CA TRP A 149 -2.65 -10.43 12.67
C TRP A 149 -1.15 -10.26 12.82
N ASN A 150 -0.46 -11.34 13.19
CA ASN A 150 0.97 -11.35 13.41
C ASN A 150 1.65 -12.42 12.55
N TYR A 151 2.94 -12.26 12.31
CA TYR A 151 3.80 -13.33 11.81
C TYR A 151 5.08 -13.35 12.64
N GLY A 152 5.24 -14.42 13.44
CA GLY A 152 6.18 -14.41 14.56
C GLY A 152 5.83 -13.28 15.54
N GLU A 153 6.80 -12.44 15.85
CA GLU A 153 6.66 -11.29 16.75
C GLU A 153 6.20 -10.01 16.03
N ASN A 154 6.14 -10.04 14.69
CA ASN A 154 5.84 -8.88 13.88
C ASN A 154 4.33 -8.71 13.71
N LEU A 155 3.79 -7.59 14.22
CA LEU A 155 2.42 -7.18 13.94
C LEU A 155 2.32 -6.77 12.47
N LEU A 156 1.32 -7.28 11.75
CA LEU A 156 1.02 -6.89 10.37
C LEU A 156 -0.19 -5.97 10.30
N PHE A 157 -1.25 -6.32 11.03
CA PHE A 157 -2.49 -5.58 11.05
C PHE A 157 -3.19 -5.75 12.39
N GLU A 158 -3.90 -4.72 12.85
CA GLU A 158 -4.76 -4.78 14.03
C GLU A 158 -6.03 -4.00 13.75
N ALA A 159 -7.20 -4.51 14.16
CA ALA A 159 -8.45 -3.80 14.04
C ALA A 159 -9.33 -3.95 15.29
N SER A 160 -10.00 -2.86 15.67
CA SER A 160 -11.09 -2.91 16.62
C SER A 160 -12.23 -3.78 16.06
N PRO A 161 -12.90 -4.60 16.89
CA PRO A 161 -14.10 -5.33 16.47
C PRO A 161 -15.31 -4.41 16.24
N LYS A 162 -15.23 -3.14 16.65
CA LYS A 162 -16.28 -2.14 16.44
C LYS A 162 -15.98 -1.30 15.21
N GLY A 163 -17.03 -0.86 14.54
CA GLY A 163 -16.90 -0.04 13.35
C GLY A 163 -18.24 0.21 12.68
N GLU A 164 -18.18 0.82 11.51
CA GLU A 164 -19.34 1.07 10.65
C GLU A 164 -19.56 -0.10 9.71
N ALA A 165 -20.81 -0.57 9.61
CA ALA A 165 -21.16 -1.66 8.72
C ALA A 165 -21.13 -1.19 7.26
N LEU A 166 -20.60 -2.03 6.38
CA LEU A 166 -20.51 -1.80 4.94
C LEU A 166 -21.41 -2.76 4.16
N SER A 167 -21.84 -2.34 2.98
CA SER A 167 -22.26 -3.30 1.95
C SER A 167 -21.06 -4.14 1.49
N MET A 168 -21.32 -5.28 0.85
CA MET A 168 -20.25 -6.13 0.33
C MET A 168 -19.41 -5.40 -0.75
N GLU A 169 -20.05 -4.58 -1.57
CA GLU A 169 -19.40 -3.76 -2.60
C GLU A 169 -18.51 -2.69 -1.98
N GLN A 170 -18.99 -2.05 -0.91
CA GLN A 170 -18.20 -1.08 -0.15
C GLN A 170 -17.02 -1.75 0.56
N SER A 171 -17.22 -2.96 1.10
CA SER A 171 -16.15 -3.75 1.74
C SER A 171 -15.04 -4.09 0.77
N LYS A 172 -15.39 -4.53 -0.45
CA LYS A 172 -14.44 -4.73 -1.55
C LYS A 172 -13.67 -3.46 -1.91
N ALA A 173 -14.36 -2.33 -1.97
CA ALA A 173 -13.73 -1.04 -2.25
C ALA A 173 -12.81 -0.60 -1.11
N PHE A 174 -13.18 -0.84 0.15
CA PHE A 174 -12.36 -0.55 1.33
C PHE A 174 -11.07 -1.38 1.34
N VAL A 175 -11.15 -2.69 1.08
CA VAL A 175 -9.99 -3.56 0.98
C VAL A 175 -9.10 -3.18 -0.21
N ARG A 176 -9.70 -2.77 -1.34
CA ARG A 176 -8.96 -2.20 -2.47
C ARG A 176 -8.23 -0.92 -2.08
N PHE A 177 -8.85 -0.05 -1.29
CA PHE A 177 -8.19 1.12 -0.73
C PHE A 177 -6.95 0.73 0.06
N LEU A 178 -7.06 -0.19 1.03
CA LEU A 178 -5.90 -0.63 1.84
C LEU A 178 -4.76 -1.16 0.96
N ARG A 179 -5.08 -2.01 -0.02
CA ARG A 179 -4.13 -2.58 -0.97
C ARG A 179 -3.33 -1.53 -1.73
N TYR A 180 -3.98 -0.46 -2.19
CA TYR A 180 -3.31 0.62 -2.92
C TYR A 180 -2.64 1.62 -1.98
N TYR A 181 -3.20 1.88 -0.81
CA TYR A 181 -2.68 2.88 0.12
C TYR A 181 -1.41 2.44 0.84
N GLY A 182 -1.37 1.20 1.35
CA GLY A 182 -0.24 0.70 2.13
C GLY A 182 0.09 -0.78 1.94
N GLY A 183 -0.65 -1.48 1.09
CA GLY A 183 -0.48 -2.92 0.91
C GLY A 183 -1.40 -3.72 1.82
N GLY A 184 -0.85 -4.74 2.49
CA GLY A 184 -1.58 -5.67 3.33
C GLY A 184 -1.61 -7.09 2.75
N HIS A 185 -1.46 -8.07 3.64
CA HIS A 185 -1.39 -9.49 3.28
C HIS A 185 -2.72 -9.98 2.69
N PRO A 186 -2.74 -10.76 1.59
CA PRO A 186 -3.97 -11.22 0.94
C PRO A 186 -4.99 -11.88 1.89
N LEU A 187 -4.55 -12.78 2.77
CA LEU A 187 -5.41 -13.40 3.80
C LEU A 187 -6.05 -12.39 4.78
N ILE A 188 -5.32 -11.35 5.20
CA ILE A 188 -5.86 -10.30 6.08
C ILE A 188 -6.91 -9.50 5.32
N LEU A 189 -6.58 -9.10 4.09
CA LEU A 189 -7.48 -8.35 3.22
C LEU A 189 -8.78 -9.12 2.92
N ASP A 190 -8.70 -10.42 2.69
CA ASP A 190 -9.86 -11.30 2.47
C ASP A 190 -10.74 -11.45 3.72
N ASP A 191 -10.13 -11.56 4.91
CA ASP A 191 -10.90 -11.57 6.16
C ASP A 191 -11.62 -10.22 6.40
N LEU A 192 -10.94 -9.09 6.18
CA LEU A 192 -11.55 -7.77 6.26
C LEU A 192 -12.72 -7.63 5.28
N GLU A 193 -12.56 -8.10 4.04
CA GLU A 193 -13.62 -8.07 3.03
C GLU A 193 -14.88 -8.80 3.54
N LYS A 194 -14.69 -10.00 4.11
CA LYS A 194 -15.78 -10.85 4.63
C LYS A 194 -16.47 -10.26 5.86
N THR A 195 -15.75 -9.56 6.72
CA THR A 195 -16.36 -8.93 7.90
C THR A 195 -17.31 -7.79 7.55
N ALA A 196 -17.09 -7.12 6.40
CA ALA A 196 -17.93 -6.02 5.91
C ALA A 196 -18.11 -4.90 6.94
N ILE A 197 -17.03 -4.55 7.64
CA ILE A 197 -16.99 -3.46 8.62
C ILE A 197 -15.76 -2.59 8.32
N VAL A 198 -15.90 -1.26 8.42
CA VAL A 198 -14.76 -0.35 8.58
C VAL A 198 -14.50 -0.19 10.06
N PRO A 199 -13.37 -0.68 10.61
CA PRO A 199 -13.08 -0.54 12.02
C PRO A 199 -13.03 0.93 12.45
N GLU A 200 -13.54 1.24 13.64
CA GLU A 200 -13.43 2.59 14.23
C GLU A 200 -11.95 2.98 14.43
N LYS A 201 -11.10 1.97 14.66
CA LYS A 201 -9.65 2.07 14.76
C LYS A 201 -9.01 0.83 14.16
N PHE A 202 -7.94 1.03 13.41
CA PHE A 202 -7.10 -0.06 12.94
C PHE A 202 -5.67 0.43 12.68
N SER A 203 -4.74 -0.51 12.61
CA SER A 203 -3.33 -0.26 12.38
C SER A 203 -2.83 -1.14 11.25
N LEU A 204 -2.09 -0.56 10.32
CA LEU A 204 -1.34 -1.28 9.28
C LEU A 204 0.15 -1.07 9.55
N VAL A 205 0.93 -2.16 9.61
CA VAL A 205 2.37 -2.07 9.85
C VAL A 205 3.12 -2.59 8.63
N ILE A 206 3.80 -1.68 7.95
CA ILE A 206 4.55 -1.96 6.75
C ILE A 206 6.02 -2.06 7.15
N TYR A 207 6.62 -3.22 6.92
CA TYR A 207 8.06 -3.38 7.02
C TYR A 207 8.65 -3.09 5.66
N ASN A 208 9.76 -2.36 5.59
CA ASN A 208 10.49 -2.19 4.35
C ASN A 208 11.96 -1.89 4.59
N MET A 209 12.80 -2.87 4.26
CA MET A 209 14.24 -2.80 4.39
C MET A 209 14.71 -2.22 5.74
N ALA A 210 15.27 -1.02 5.75
CA ALA A 210 15.83 -0.39 6.94
C ALA A 210 14.79 0.33 7.81
N ARG A 211 13.50 0.29 7.44
CA ARG A 211 12.44 1.06 8.10
C ARG A 211 11.19 0.21 8.32
N SER A 212 10.46 0.50 9.38
CA SER A 212 9.08 0.07 9.54
C SER A 212 8.18 1.28 9.70
N ARG A 213 6.96 1.18 9.20
CA ARG A 213 5.96 2.24 9.27
C ARG A 213 4.69 1.66 9.85
N ARG A 214 4.31 2.10 11.04
CA ARG A 214 3.01 1.85 11.64
C ARG A 214 2.08 3.01 11.29
N ILE A 215 0.94 2.71 10.69
CA ILE A 215 -0.09 3.70 10.35
C ILE A 215 -1.32 3.35 11.17
N ASP A 216 -1.59 4.16 12.19
CA ASP A 216 -2.78 4.05 13.03
C ASP A 216 -3.89 4.94 12.45
N PHE A 217 -5.00 4.32 12.08
CA PHE A 217 -6.20 4.96 11.54
C PHE A 217 -7.23 5.09 12.64
N THR A 218 -7.82 6.27 12.77
CA THR A 218 -9.03 6.50 13.57
C THR A 218 -10.13 7.04 12.67
N LEU A 219 -11.24 6.31 12.56
CA LEU A 219 -12.38 6.69 11.74
C LEU A 219 -13.13 7.85 12.39
N GLU A 220 -13.23 8.96 11.68
CA GLU A 220 -13.89 10.18 12.15
C GLU A 220 -15.33 10.28 11.65
N SER A 221 -15.57 9.89 10.41
CA SER A 221 -16.91 9.90 9.82
C SER A 221 -17.02 9.02 8.59
N VAL A 222 -18.24 8.54 8.35
CA VAL A 222 -18.65 7.83 7.13
C VAL A 222 -19.88 8.53 6.57
N LYS A 223 -19.87 8.85 5.27
CA LYS A 223 -20.96 9.57 4.60
C LYS A 223 -21.23 9.00 3.22
N GLN A 224 -22.49 8.73 2.90
CA GLN A 224 -22.89 8.42 1.54
C GLN A 224 -22.91 9.70 0.71
N LEU A 225 -22.40 9.62 -0.52
CA LEU A 225 -22.38 10.73 -1.46
C LEU A 225 -23.33 10.43 -2.62
N GLU A 226 -23.97 11.47 -3.12
CA GLU A 226 -24.82 11.38 -4.32
C GLU A 226 -24.00 11.42 -5.61
N THR A 227 -22.79 12.01 -5.55
CA THR A 227 -21.97 12.28 -6.74
C THR A 227 -20.74 11.38 -6.76
N LYS A 228 -20.48 10.76 -7.92
CA LYS A 228 -19.27 9.98 -8.16
C LYS A 228 -18.03 10.89 -8.14
N PRO A 229 -16.90 10.43 -7.57
CA PRO A 229 -15.66 11.18 -7.60
C PRO A 229 -15.21 11.35 -9.07
N GLN A 230 -14.72 12.53 -9.40
CA GLN A 230 -14.19 12.86 -10.72
C GLN A 230 -12.66 12.94 -10.65
N PRO A 231 -11.94 12.56 -11.72
CA PRO A 231 -10.50 12.77 -11.75
C PRO A 231 -10.15 14.25 -11.54
N PRO A 232 -8.98 14.55 -10.94
CA PRO A 232 -8.52 15.93 -10.82
C PRO A 232 -8.39 16.56 -12.21
N SER A 233 -8.83 17.81 -12.33
CA SER A 233 -8.72 18.62 -13.53
C SER A 233 -7.84 19.82 -13.20
N GLY A 234 -6.57 19.75 -13.58
CA GLY A 234 -5.58 20.79 -13.31
C GLY A 234 -4.51 20.85 -14.40
N GLU A 235 -3.61 21.83 -14.29
CA GLU A 235 -2.44 21.91 -15.16
C GLU A 235 -1.58 20.66 -15.01
N ARG A 236 -1.03 20.18 -16.13
CA ARG A 236 -0.15 19.02 -16.09
C ARG A 236 1.14 19.40 -15.39
N ALA A 237 1.54 18.59 -14.41
CA ALA A 237 2.82 18.80 -13.75
C ALA A 237 3.98 18.63 -14.75
N PRO A 238 5.12 19.34 -14.53
CA PRO A 238 6.30 19.20 -15.37
C PRO A 238 6.85 17.76 -15.33
N ALA A 239 7.49 17.31 -16.43
CA ALA A 239 8.05 15.96 -16.51
C ALA A 239 9.07 15.70 -15.39
N GLU A 240 9.88 16.70 -15.07
CA GLU A 240 10.79 16.72 -13.93
C GLU A 240 10.03 17.17 -12.68
N GLY A 241 9.95 16.32 -11.66
CA GLY A 241 9.46 16.70 -10.34
C GLY A 241 9.33 15.51 -9.41
N LYS A 242 9.00 15.77 -8.15
CA LYS A 242 8.99 14.76 -7.08
C LYS A 242 7.81 13.82 -7.29
N PHE A 243 8.10 12.64 -7.82
CA PHE A 243 7.13 11.55 -7.97
C PHE A 243 7.26 10.63 -6.76
N GLU A 244 6.14 10.34 -6.09
CA GLU A 244 6.05 9.28 -5.10
C GLU A 244 5.21 8.12 -5.65
N PRO A 245 5.86 7.12 -6.27
CA PRO A 245 5.15 5.90 -6.64
C PRO A 245 4.47 5.26 -5.39
N LEU A 246 3.36 4.56 -5.58
CA LEU A 246 2.55 3.95 -4.50
C LEU A 246 3.37 3.10 -3.51
N ILE A 247 4.41 2.42 -3.98
CA ILE A 247 5.32 1.63 -3.14
C ILE A 247 6.59 2.41 -2.76
N PHE A 248 6.85 3.55 -3.38
CA PHE A 248 8.03 4.37 -3.09
C PHE A 248 7.79 5.38 -1.96
N ALA A 249 6.53 5.69 -1.63
CA ALA A 249 6.18 6.33 -0.37
C ALA A 249 6.44 5.42 0.87
N THR A 250 6.72 4.13 0.65
CA THR A 250 7.12 3.17 1.69
C THR A 250 8.52 2.60 1.48
N SER A 251 9.23 2.93 0.39
CA SER A 251 10.51 2.27 0.02
C SER A 251 11.74 3.14 -0.17
N GLN A 252 11.67 4.45 0.05
CA GLN A 252 12.87 5.30 -0.07
C GLN A 252 13.51 5.63 1.29
N LEU A 253 14.79 5.25 1.41
CA LEU A 253 15.80 6.13 2.00
C LEU A 253 15.72 7.45 1.24
N PRO A 254 15.62 8.61 1.90
CA PRO A 254 15.45 9.89 1.24
C PRO A 254 16.60 10.10 0.24
N SER A 255 16.30 10.65 -0.94
CA SER A 255 17.22 10.76 -2.09
C SER A 255 18.64 11.27 -1.76
N ASN A 256 18.77 12.12 -0.74
CA ASN A 256 20.01 12.61 -0.16
C ASN A 256 20.88 11.52 0.51
N GLU A 257 20.28 10.52 1.16
CA GLU A 257 21.00 9.40 1.78
C GLU A 257 21.53 8.41 0.74
N VAL A 258 20.81 8.21 -0.37
CA VAL A 258 21.29 7.38 -1.49
C VAL A 258 22.51 8.02 -2.14
N GLU A 259 22.48 9.34 -2.39
CA GLU A 259 23.66 10.06 -2.88
C GLU A 259 24.85 9.98 -1.90
N GLU A 260 24.60 10.02 -0.59
CA GLU A 260 25.65 9.96 0.42
C GLU A 260 26.26 8.55 0.54
N LEU A 261 25.43 7.51 0.44
CA LEU A 261 25.86 6.10 0.37
C LEU A 261 26.67 5.82 -0.90
N GLU A 262 26.27 6.35 -2.05
CA GLU A 262 27.04 6.23 -3.29
C GLU A 262 28.40 6.94 -3.19
N ARG A 263 28.42 8.15 -2.60
CA ARG A 263 29.66 8.90 -2.37
C ARG A 263 30.59 8.18 -1.38
N SER A 264 30.05 7.56 -0.33
CA SER A 264 30.84 6.83 0.67
C SER A 264 31.41 5.51 0.12
N ALA A 265 30.62 4.78 -0.69
CA ALA A 265 31.07 3.57 -1.39
C ALA A 265 32.18 3.90 -2.42
N ALA A 266 32.02 4.99 -3.17
CA ALA A 266 33.04 5.45 -4.13
C ALA A 266 34.35 5.85 -3.43
N ARG A 267 34.29 6.51 -2.27
CA ARG A 267 35.47 6.84 -1.45
C ARG A 267 36.19 5.58 -0.97
N SER A 268 35.44 4.62 -0.44
CA SER A 268 35.98 3.34 0.07
C SER A 268 36.67 2.52 -1.02
N GLN A 269 36.13 2.49 -2.24
CA GLN A 269 36.80 1.83 -3.38
C GLN A 269 38.09 2.55 -3.80
N ARG A 270 38.11 3.89 -3.75
CA ARG A 270 39.29 4.69 -4.11
C ARG A 270 40.44 4.46 -3.12
N GLU A 271 40.15 4.37 -1.83
CA GLU A 271 41.14 4.07 -0.78
C GLU A 271 41.69 2.64 -0.87
N ARG A 272 40.86 1.67 -1.25
CA ARG A 272 41.32 0.29 -1.50
C ARG A 272 42.26 0.20 -2.72
N ARG A 273 42.01 1.02 -3.75
CA ARG A 273 42.88 1.11 -4.94
C ARG A 273 44.22 1.78 -4.64
N THR A 274 44.25 2.85 -3.84
CA THR A 274 45.52 3.49 -3.46
C THR A 274 46.38 2.60 -2.54
N ARG A 275 45.75 1.79 -1.66
CA ARG A 275 46.50 0.81 -0.84
C ARG A 275 47.05 -0.38 -1.62
N ARG A 276 46.42 -0.80 -2.72
CA ARG A 276 46.95 -1.89 -3.58
C ARG A 276 47.97 -1.43 -4.63
N GLY A 277 48.13 -0.12 -4.83
CA GLY A 277 48.95 0.46 -5.89
C GLY A 277 50.37 0.87 -5.49
N SER A 278 50.83 0.54 -4.27
CA SER A 278 52.23 0.75 -3.90
C SER A 278 53.00 -0.56 -4.09
N PRO A 279 53.69 -0.79 -5.23
CA PRO A 279 54.69 -1.83 -5.29
C PRO A 279 55.82 -1.40 -4.36
N GLU A 280 56.08 -2.20 -3.33
CA GLU A 280 57.33 -2.14 -2.59
C GLU A 280 58.46 -2.33 -3.60
N LEU A 281 59.09 -1.22 -4.01
CA LEU A 281 60.40 -1.24 -4.64
C LEU A 281 61.40 -1.62 -3.54
N SER A 282 61.51 -2.93 -3.29
CA SER A 282 62.61 -3.52 -2.55
C SER A 282 63.90 -3.25 -3.34
N SER A 283 64.70 -2.33 -2.83
CA SER A 283 66.03 -1.97 -3.28
C SER A 283 67.00 -3.16 -3.17
N LEU A 284 67.72 -3.41 -4.27
CA LEU A 284 69.04 -4.06 -4.29
C LEU A 284 70.10 -3.19 -3.59
#